data_AF-A0A1Y1VE15-F1
#
_entry.id   AF-A0A1Y1VE15-F1
#
_cell.length_a   1.000
_cell.length_b   1.000
_cell.length_c   1.000
_cell.angle_alpha   90.00
_cell.angle_beta   90.00
_cell.angle_gamma   90.00
#
_symmetry.space_group_name_H-M   'P 1'
#
loop_
_entity.id
_entity.type
_entity.pdbx_description
1 polymer ?
#
loop_
_entity_poly.entity_id
_entity_poly.type
_entity_poly.pdbx_seq_one_letter_code
_entity_poly.pdbx_strand_id
1 'polypeptide(L)'
;MYKENDKLPTFDLIFSLFNNIINLNKLSQLLTAFAPIEDEELGTAAISREQTLLLKFIDGRLENEKDENGDVTWDYPKDLPDLLALLFKRVVSSSYKIISDDKDGAYSTADTDGLILLLICFGSLVTSFDEKTRIRLSNLGFVEDLISLLKNANELQPRLGKLQDKGDENSTWFMFKSDIMTIISGICYNCKQVQDEIRELGGLPLVLANCNIDNNNPYIKERSVFAIRNLCHKNPENQKIINSLEAKGVDKNANLDELGIDAEIDKDGKLRVKRLSKKEQEEQKEFEARIQELN
;
A
#
# COMPACT_ATOMS: atom_id res chain seq x y z
N MET A 1 -11.36 -50.03 -25.46
CA MET A 1 -12.43 -49.22 -24.86
C MET A 1 -11.89 -48.64 -23.55
N TYR A 2 -11.07 -47.60 -23.68
CA TYR A 2 -10.72 -46.59 -22.66
C TYR A 2 -10.06 -45.50 -23.51
N LYS A 3 -10.81 -44.42 -23.75
CA LYS A 3 -10.40 -43.34 -24.64
C LYS A 3 -9.41 -42.43 -23.90
N GLU A 4 -8.44 -41.97 -24.66
CA GLU A 4 -7.27 -41.15 -24.31
C GLU A 4 -7.56 -39.73 -23.77
N ASN A 5 -8.72 -39.45 -23.14
CA ASN A 5 -9.13 -38.06 -22.80
C ASN A 5 -9.50 -37.78 -21.33
N ASP A 6 -9.32 -38.70 -20.37
CA ASP A 6 -9.64 -38.45 -18.95
C ASP A 6 -8.43 -37.97 -18.13
N LYS A 7 -7.67 -37.00 -18.63
CA LYS A 7 -6.90 -36.15 -17.71
C LYS A 7 -7.88 -35.11 -17.18
N LEU A 8 -8.48 -35.37 -16.01
CA LEU A 8 -8.92 -34.26 -15.16
C LEU A 8 -7.72 -33.31 -15.11
N PRO A 9 -7.80 -32.06 -15.62
CA PRO A 9 -6.67 -31.16 -15.58
C PRO A 9 -6.19 -31.10 -14.14
N THR A 10 -4.90 -31.33 -13.89
CA THR A 10 -4.33 -31.32 -12.52
C THR A 10 -4.76 -30.07 -11.73
N PHE A 11 -4.96 -28.96 -12.45
CA PHE A 11 -5.55 -27.73 -11.95
C PHE A 11 -6.96 -27.89 -11.36
N ASP A 12 -7.88 -28.55 -12.07
CA ASP A 12 -9.27 -28.75 -11.62
C ASP A 12 -9.33 -29.59 -10.33
N LEU A 13 -8.43 -30.57 -10.21
CA LEU A 13 -8.29 -31.35 -8.97
C LEU A 13 -7.77 -30.48 -7.82
N ILE A 14 -6.70 -29.71 -8.04
CA ILE A 14 -6.13 -28.80 -7.02
C ILE A 14 -7.17 -27.76 -6.60
N PHE A 15 -7.87 -27.16 -7.57
CA PHE A 15 -8.93 -26.18 -7.32
C PHE A 15 -10.08 -26.80 -6.52
N SER A 16 -10.50 -28.01 -6.87
CA SER A 16 -11.55 -28.74 -6.12
C SER A 16 -11.12 -29.06 -4.68
N LEU A 17 -9.86 -29.48 -4.48
CA LEU A 17 -9.30 -29.71 -3.14
C LEU A 17 -9.27 -28.43 -2.31
N PHE A 18 -8.83 -27.32 -2.91
CA PHE A 18 -8.78 -26.02 -2.24
C PHE A 18 -10.20 -25.54 -1.84
N ASN A 19 -11.17 -25.66 -2.75
CA ASN A 19 -12.56 -25.35 -2.46
C ASN A 19 -13.12 -26.19 -1.31
N ASN A 20 -12.83 -27.49 -1.29
CA ASN A 20 -13.25 -28.36 -0.18
C ASN A 20 -12.62 -27.94 1.15
N ILE A 21 -11.34 -27.57 1.17
CA ILE A 21 -10.64 -27.12 2.38
C ILE A 21 -11.25 -25.82 2.93
N ILE A 22 -11.54 -24.86 2.05
CA ILE A 22 -12.24 -23.62 2.40
C ILE A 22 -13.61 -23.94 2.99
N ASN A 23 -14.40 -24.76 2.30
CA ASN A 23 -15.77 -25.12 2.72
C ASN A 23 -15.79 -25.89 4.04
N LEU A 24 -14.72 -26.63 4.37
CA LEU A 24 -14.55 -27.34 5.63
C LEU A 24 -13.97 -26.47 6.76
N ASN A 25 -13.78 -25.16 6.52
CA ASN A 25 -13.17 -24.22 7.47
C ASN A 25 -11.78 -24.67 7.94
N LYS A 26 -10.98 -25.23 7.03
CA LYS A 26 -9.63 -25.77 7.30
C LYS A 26 -8.50 -24.92 6.72
N LEU A 27 -8.81 -23.70 6.27
CA LEU A 27 -7.84 -22.81 5.64
C LEU A 27 -6.66 -22.48 6.57
N SER A 28 -6.92 -22.24 7.85
CA SER A 28 -5.88 -22.01 8.87
C SER A 28 -4.87 -23.17 8.93
N GLN A 29 -5.37 -24.41 8.97
CA GLN A 29 -4.52 -25.60 9.04
C GLN A 29 -3.64 -25.75 7.80
N LEU A 30 -4.21 -25.45 6.62
CA LEU A 30 -3.48 -25.48 5.36
C LEU A 30 -2.39 -24.38 5.31
N LEU A 31 -2.73 -23.15 5.70
CA LEU A 31 -1.78 -22.04 5.76
C LEU A 31 -0.61 -22.34 6.70
N THR A 32 -0.87 -22.95 7.86
CA THR A 32 0.18 -23.37 8.80
C THR A 32 1.01 -24.52 8.23
N ALA A 33 0.38 -25.53 7.61
CA ALA A 33 1.09 -26.66 7.02
C ALA A 33 2.03 -26.26 5.87
N PHE A 34 1.71 -25.16 5.19
CA PHE A 34 2.55 -24.59 4.14
C PHE A 34 3.47 -23.48 4.63
N ALA A 35 3.55 -23.19 5.93
CA ALA A 35 4.51 -22.21 6.42
C ALA A 35 5.94 -22.62 6.03
N PRO A 36 6.82 -21.65 5.70
CA PRO A 36 8.22 -21.94 5.42
C PRO A 36 8.86 -22.64 6.62
N ILE A 37 9.69 -23.64 6.34
CA ILE A 37 10.51 -24.29 7.36
C ILE A 37 11.65 -23.31 7.67
N GLU A 38 11.81 -22.94 8.94
CA GLU A 38 12.94 -22.12 9.37
C GLU A 38 14.23 -22.92 9.16
N ASP A 39 15.05 -22.48 8.19
CA ASP A 39 16.34 -23.06 7.86
C ASP A 39 17.41 -21.97 8.03
N GLU A 40 18.37 -22.20 8.93
CA GLU A 40 19.44 -21.26 9.26
C GLU A 40 20.40 -20.99 8.09
N GLU A 41 20.49 -21.89 7.09
CA GLU A 41 21.41 -21.77 5.95
C GLU A 41 20.77 -21.10 4.71
N LEU A 42 19.45 -21.25 4.50
CA LEU A 42 18.73 -20.73 3.33
C LEU A 42 18.10 -19.34 3.53
N GLY A 43 18.11 -18.83 4.76
CA GLY A 43 17.43 -17.60 5.16
C GLY A 43 15.95 -17.81 5.46
N THR A 44 15.38 -16.99 6.35
CA THR A 44 13.98 -17.10 6.78
C THR A 44 13.05 -16.35 5.82
N ALA A 45 12.61 -17.02 4.75
CA ALA A 45 11.51 -16.51 3.93
C ALA A 45 10.29 -16.25 4.83
N ALA A 46 9.69 -15.07 4.70
CA ALA A 46 8.51 -14.70 5.49
C ALA A 46 7.24 -15.37 4.97
N ILE A 47 7.24 -15.87 3.74
CA ILE A 47 6.15 -16.66 3.15
C ILE A 47 6.71 -17.70 2.18
N SER A 48 6.09 -18.88 2.16
CA SER A 48 6.46 -19.93 1.22
C SER A 48 5.80 -19.73 -0.14
N ARG A 49 6.35 -20.36 -1.18
CA ARG A 49 5.73 -20.40 -2.51
C ARG A 49 4.33 -21.01 -2.47
N GLU A 50 4.12 -22.03 -1.65
CA GLU A 50 2.84 -22.72 -1.47
C GLU A 50 1.80 -21.79 -0.87
N GLN A 51 2.17 -20.97 0.13
CA GLN A 51 1.28 -19.95 0.69
C GLN A 51 0.97 -18.85 -0.33
N THR A 52 1.93 -18.44 -1.15
CA THR A 52 1.71 -17.51 -2.28
C THR A 52 0.71 -18.10 -3.30
N LEU A 53 0.77 -19.41 -3.59
CA LEU A 53 -0.22 -20.07 -4.44
C LEU A 53 -1.63 -20.03 -3.82
N LEU A 54 -1.75 -20.23 -2.51
CA LEU A 54 -3.04 -20.09 -1.83
C LEU A 54 -3.60 -18.68 -1.93
N LEU A 55 -2.75 -17.66 -1.78
CA LEU A 55 -3.15 -16.26 -1.96
C LEU A 55 -3.64 -16.00 -3.40
N LYS A 56 -2.99 -16.57 -4.42
CA LYS A 56 -3.47 -16.48 -5.82
C LYS A 56 -4.85 -17.11 -6.01
N PHE A 57 -5.15 -18.22 -5.34
CA PHE A 57 -6.49 -18.81 -5.37
C PHE A 57 -7.52 -17.95 -4.63
N ILE A 58 -7.15 -17.35 -3.50
CA ILE A 58 -8.01 -16.44 -2.74
C ILE A 58 -8.32 -15.19 -3.56
N ASP A 59 -7.30 -14.57 -4.13
CA ASP A 59 -7.41 -13.42 -5.04
C ASP A 59 -8.33 -13.73 -6.22
N GLY A 60 -8.05 -14.82 -6.96
CA GLY A 60 -8.89 -15.24 -8.07
C GLY A 60 -10.35 -15.49 -7.68
N ARG A 61 -10.61 -15.92 -6.44
CA ARG A 61 -11.99 -16.11 -5.94
C ARG A 61 -12.65 -14.79 -5.57
N LEU A 62 -11.93 -13.90 -4.90
CA LEU A 62 -12.39 -12.54 -4.57
C LEU A 62 -12.73 -11.76 -5.84
N GLU A 63 -11.98 -11.93 -6.92
CA GLU A 63 -12.23 -11.26 -8.20
C GLU A 63 -13.46 -11.81 -8.93
N ASN A 64 -13.65 -13.13 -8.93
CA ASN A 64 -14.73 -13.78 -9.67
C ASN A 64 -16.10 -13.70 -8.96
N GLU A 65 -16.12 -13.53 -7.63
CA GLU A 65 -17.35 -13.50 -6.83
C GLU A 65 -17.68 -12.08 -6.38
N LYS A 66 -17.90 -11.17 -7.33
CA LYS A 66 -18.32 -9.76 -7.10
C LYS A 66 -19.71 -9.47 -7.67
N ASP A 67 -20.42 -8.52 -7.08
CA ASP A 67 -21.67 -7.99 -7.63
C ASP A 67 -21.42 -6.94 -8.73
N GLU A 68 -22.49 -6.36 -9.27
CA GLU A 68 -22.43 -5.32 -10.30
C GLU A 68 -21.75 -4.01 -9.85
N ASN A 69 -21.65 -3.79 -8.54
CA ASN A 69 -20.99 -2.63 -7.94
C ASN A 69 -19.52 -2.91 -7.61
N GLY A 70 -19.07 -4.15 -7.83
CA GLY A 70 -17.72 -4.62 -7.50
C GLY A 70 -17.55 -5.05 -6.03
N ASP A 71 -18.64 -5.16 -5.27
CA ASP A 71 -18.62 -5.61 -3.89
C ASP A 71 -18.47 -7.14 -3.83
N VAL A 72 -17.62 -7.63 -2.92
CA VAL A 72 -17.37 -9.06 -2.74
C VAL A 72 -18.64 -9.76 -2.23
N THR A 73 -19.11 -10.73 -3.00
CA THR A 73 -20.28 -11.59 -2.69
C THR A 73 -19.89 -12.97 -2.16
N TRP A 74 -18.60 -13.30 -2.19
CA TRP A 74 -18.11 -14.58 -1.67
C TRP A 74 -18.37 -14.70 -0.16
N ASP A 75 -19.11 -15.73 0.23
CA ASP A 75 -19.24 -16.15 1.64
C ASP A 75 -17.95 -16.87 2.09
N TYR A 76 -16.91 -16.07 2.30
CA TYR A 76 -15.59 -16.56 2.71
C TYR A 76 -15.57 -17.02 4.18
N PRO A 77 -14.65 -17.93 4.55
CA PRO A 77 -14.46 -18.34 5.94
C PRO A 77 -14.30 -17.13 6.87
N LYS A 78 -15.04 -17.11 7.99
CA LYS A 78 -15.07 -15.93 8.89
C LYS A 78 -13.71 -15.55 9.48
N ASP A 79 -12.80 -16.50 9.56
CA ASP A 79 -11.43 -16.33 10.03
C ASP A 79 -10.44 -15.92 8.93
N LEU A 80 -10.86 -15.91 7.64
CA LEU A 80 -9.99 -15.53 6.52
C LEU A 80 -9.30 -14.17 6.74
N PRO A 81 -10.00 -13.06 7.11
CA PRO A 81 -9.34 -11.77 7.33
C PRO A 81 -8.25 -11.85 8.41
N ASP A 82 -8.52 -12.59 9.49
CA ASP A 82 -7.61 -12.76 10.62
C ASP A 82 -6.37 -13.57 10.20
N LEU A 83 -6.56 -14.62 9.41
CA LEU A 83 -5.47 -15.44 8.87
C LEU A 83 -4.58 -14.63 7.92
N LEU A 84 -5.19 -13.82 7.04
CA LEU A 84 -4.46 -12.93 6.15
C LEU A 84 -3.69 -11.87 6.95
N ALA A 85 -4.24 -11.36 8.06
CA ALA A 85 -3.58 -10.35 8.89
C ALA A 85 -2.35 -10.93 9.61
N LEU A 86 -2.45 -12.15 10.13
CA LEU A 86 -1.31 -12.85 10.74
C LEU A 86 -0.20 -13.12 9.71
N LEU A 87 -0.57 -13.50 8.48
CA LEU A 87 0.38 -13.70 7.39
C LEU A 87 1.01 -12.36 6.96
N PHE A 88 0.20 -11.29 6.87
CA PHE A 88 0.65 -9.94 6.57
C PHE A 88 1.68 -9.44 7.58
N LYS A 89 1.42 -9.61 8.88
CA LYS A 89 2.38 -9.27 9.94
C LYS A 89 3.75 -9.92 9.72
N ARG A 90 3.74 -11.23 9.41
CA ARG A 90 4.98 -11.98 9.17
C ARG A 90 5.75 -11.44 7.97
N VAL A 91 5.07 -11.14 6.86
CA VAL A 91 5.68 -10.57 5.65
C VAL A 91 6.16 -9.13 5.87
N VAL A 92 5.35 -8.28 6.50
CA VAL A 92 5.66 -6.87 6.75
C VAL A 92 6.83 -6.67 7.71
N SER A 93 7.07 -7.61 8.62
CA SER A 93 8.25 -7.62 9.49
C SER A 93 9.57 -7.56 8.70
N SER A 94 9.57 -8.04 7.45
CA SER A 94 10.71 -8.00 6.52
C SER A 94 10.54 -6.97 5.39
N SER A 95 9.52 -6.10 5.45
CA SER A 95 9.16 -5.18 4.35
C SER A 95 10.29 -4.24 3.92
N TYR A 96 11.13 -3.77 4.85
CA TYR A 96 12.26 -2.92 4.49
C TYR A 96 13.22 -3.64 3.54
N LYS A 97 13.59 -4.90 3.88
CA LYS A 97 14.43 -5.76 3.03
C LYS A 97 13.74 -6.05 1.69
N ILE A 98 12.47 -6.45 1.73
CA ILE A 98 11.68 -6.79 0.54
C ILE A 98 11.66 -5.62 -0.45
N ILE A 99 11.44 -4.39 0.03
CA ILE A 99 11.33 -3.19 -0.82
C ILE A 99 12.72 -2.69 -1.25
N SER A 100 13.78 -2.89 -0.45
CA SER A 100 15.13 -2.44 -0.77
C SER A 100 15.87 -3.32 -1.78
N ASP A 101 15.60 -4.63 -1.78
CA ASP A 101 16.39 -5.62 -2.53
C ASP A 101 16.04 -5.65 -4.04
N ASP A 102 14.92 -5.04 -4.46
CA ASP A 102 14.42 -5.11 -5.84
C ASP A 102 14.96 -4.02 -6.79
N LYS A 103 16.21 -3.57 -6.58
CA LYS A 103 16.81 -2.51 -7.40
C LYS A 103 17.38 -2.98 -8.75
N ASP A 104 17.62 -4.29 -8.94
CA ASP A 104 18.38 -4.81 -10.09
C ASP A 104 17.67 -5.87 -10.97
N GLY A 105 16.38 -6.13 -10.74
CA GLY A 105 15.49 -6.71 -11.75
C GLY A 105 15.40 -8.23 -11.91
N ALA A 106 14.24 -8.59 -12.47
CA ALA A 106 13.78 -9.83 -13.12
C ALA A 106 13.11 -10.93 -12.29
N TYR A 107 13.31 -11.06 -10.97
CA TYR A 107 12.59 -12.11 -10.20
C TYR A 107 12.05 -11.60 -8.86
N SER A 108 10.72 -11.53 -8.79
CA SER A 108 10.00 -11.37 -7.52
C SER A 108 10.24 -12.58 -6.62
N THR A 109 10.62 -12.32 -5.36
CA THR A 109 10.75 -13.37 -4.34
C THR A 109 9.37 -13.82 -3.88
N ALA A 110 9.28 -14.97 -3.20
CA ALA A 110 8.01 -15.39 -2.58
C ALA A 110 7.46 -14.32 -1.61
N ASP A 111 8.35 -13.62 -0.90
CA ASP A 111 8.01 -12.53 0.01
C ASP A 111 7.44 -11.31 -0.73
N THR A 112 8.05 -10.93 -1.86
CA THR A 112 7.59 -9.84 -2.72
C THR A 112 6.21 -10.18 -3.32
N ASP A 113 6.06 -11.35 -3.93
CA ASP A 113 4.77 -11.84 -4.47
C ASP A 113 3.71 -11.91 -3.36
N GLY A 114 4.08 -12.44 -2.20
CA GLY A 114 3.20 -12.59 -1.05
C GLY A 114 2.70 -11.25 -0.54
N LEU A 115 3.58 -10.25 -0.41
CA LEU A 115 3.21 -8.90 0.00
C LEU A 115 2.21 -8.27 -0.97
N ILE A 116 2.46 -8.35 -2.28
CA ILE A 116 1.57 -7.80 -3.31
C ILE A 116 0.20 -8.49 -3.26
N LEU A 117 0.17 -9.82 -3.22
CA LEU A 117 -1.08 -10.57 -3.18
C LEU A 117 -1.89 -10.31 -1.90
N LEU A 118 -1.22 -10.14 -0.75
CA LEU A 118 -1.89 -9.76 0.48
C LEU A 118 -2.53 -8.38 0.36
N LEU A 119 -1.83 -7.40 -0.24
CA LEU A 119 -2.41 -6.07 -0.48
C LEU A 119 -3.63 -6.15 -1.42
N ILE A 120 -3.56 -6.95 -2.48
CA ILE A 120 -4.68 -7.16 -3.41
C ILE A 120 -5.88 -7.81 -2.69
N CYS A 121 -5.64 -8.88 -1.94
CA CYS A 121 -6.69 -9.57 -1.18
C CYS A 121 -7.36 -8.63 -0.17
N PHE A 122 -6.57 -7.89 0.61
CA PHE A 122 -7.11 -6.92 1.56
C PHE A 122 -7.82 -5.76 0.86
N GLY A 123 -7.28 -5.26 -0.25
CA GLY A 123 -7.91 -4.21 -1.07
C GLY A 123 -9.32 -4.60 -1.52
N SER A 124 -9.53 -5.86 -1.88
CA SER A 124 -10.86 -6.40 -2.21
C SER A 124 -11.74 -6.60 -0.98
N LEU A 125 -11.17 -7.07 0.14
CA LEU A 125 -11.95 -7.42 1.33
C LEU A 125 -12.41 -6.21 2.15
N VAL A 126 -11.64 -5.10 2.19
CA VAL A 126 -11.92 -3.97 3.10
C VAL A 126 -13.27 -3.28 2.87
N THR A 127 -13.85 -3.41 1.67
CA THR A 127 -15.18 -2.91 1.36
C THR A 127 -16.28 -3.70 2.06
N SER A 128 -16.06 -5.01 2.30
CA SER A 128 -17.01 -5.91 2.95
C SER A 128 -16.95 -5.91 4.48
N PHE A 129 -15.93 -5.30 5.09
CA PHE A 129 -15.73 -5.38 6.53
C PHE A 129 -16.76 -4.59 7.35
N ASP A 130 -17.37 -5.26 8.31
CA ASP A 130 -18.15 -4.62 9.37
C ASP A 130 -17.24 -4.01 10.46
N GLU A 131 -17.84 -3.22 11.36
CA GLU A 131 -17.10 -2.57 12.45
C GLU A 131 -16.40 -3.58 13.38
N LYS A 132 -17.03 -4.73 13.64
CA LYS A 132 -16.46 -5.79 14.49
C LYS A 132 -15.20 -6.39 13.87
N THR A 133 -15.18 -6.61 12.57
CA THR A 133 -14.02 -7.12 11.84
C THR A 133 -12.90 -6.10 11.83
N ARG A 134 -13.20 -4.82 11.63
CA ARG A 134 -12.21 -3.73 11.72
C ARG A 134 -11.54 -3.67 13.09
N ILE A 135 -12.32 -3.71 14.16
CA ILE A 135 -11.81 -3.74 15.54
C ILE A 135 -10.97 -5.00 15.81
N ARG A 136 -11.43 -6.16 15.32
CA ARG A 136 -10.70 -7.42 15.49
C ARG A 136 -9.33 -7.38 14.79
N LEU A 137 -9.28 -6.88 13.57
CA LEU A 137 -8.02 -6.72 12.81
C LEU A 137 -7.08 -5.70 13.46
N SER A 138 -7.62 -4.59 13.97
CA SER A 138 -6.88 -3.62 14.80
C SER A 138 -6.25 -4.31 16.02
N ASN A 139 -7.02 -5.08 16.80
CA ASN A 139 -6.51 -5.81 17.96
C ASN A 139 -5.47 -6.89 17.61
N LEU A 140 -5.41 -7.36 16.36
CA LEU A 140 -4.37 -8.28 15.86
C LEU A 140 -3.07 -7.56 15.47
N GLY A 141 -3.04 -6.22 15.48
CA GLY A 141 -1.91 -5.40 15.08
C GLY A 141 -1.89 -5.02 13.60
N PHE A 142 -2.93 -5.36 12.83
CA PHE A 142 -2.94 -5.14 11.38
C PHE A 142 -2.79 -3.65 10.99
N VAL A 143 -3.33 -2.75 11.81
CA VAL A 143 -3.23 -1.30 11.57
C VAL A 143 -1.79 -0.81 11.78
N GLU A 144 -1.11 -1.27 12.85
CA GLU A 144 0.30 -0.99 13.10
C GLU A 144 1.20 -1.49 11.95
N ASP A 145 0.93 -2.69 11.46
CA ASP A 145 1.64 -3.28 10.33
C ASP A 145 1.43 -2.46 9.04
N LEU A 146 0.21 -2.01 8.76
CA LEU A 146 -0.10 -1.15 7.60
C LEU A 146 0.62 0.21 7.66
N ILE A 147 0.65 0.85 8.82
CA ILE A 147 1.33 2.14 9.00
C ILE A 147 2.85 1.96 8.88
N SER A 148 3.40 0.88 9.42
CA SER A 148 4.81 0.52 9.26
C SER A 148 5.17 0.28 7.80
N LEU A 149 4.32 -0.44 7.06
CA LEU A 149 4.52 -0.67 5.63
C LEU A 149 4.46 0.64 4.83
N LEU A 150 3.48 1.51 5.09
CA LEU A 150 3.39 2.81 4.42
C LEU A 150 4.62 3.67 4.67
N LYS A 151 5.15 3.66 5.90
CA LYS A 151 6.39 4.36 6.25
C LYS A 151 7.55 3.85 5.41
N ASN A 152 7.76 2.54 5.36
CA ASN A 152 8.83 1.93 4.57
C ASN A 152 8.66 2.20 3.06
N ALA A 153 7.43 2.14 2.55
CA ALA A 153 7.12 2.45 1.16
C ALA A 153 7.42 3.92 0.82
N ASN A 154 7.08 4.87 1.70
CA ASN A 154 7.38 6.28 1.50
C ASN A 154 8.89 6.57 1.45
N GLU A 155 9.67 5.86 2.26
CA GLU A 155 11.12 6.02 2.35
C GLU A 155 11.86 5.39 1.17
N LEU A 156 11.50 4.14 0.83
CA LEU A 156 12.27 3.33 -0.13
C LEU A 156 11.79 3.48 -1.58
N GLN A 157 10.54 3.89 -1.80
CA GLN A 157 9.97 4.15 -3.12
C GLN A 157 9.65 5.64 -3.26
N PRO A 158 10.65 6.51 -3.49
CA PRO A 158 10.42 7.95 -3.58
C PRO A 158 9.48 8.32 -4.73
N ARG A 159 8.76 9.43 -4.55
CA ARG A 159 7.75 9.95 -5.49
C ARG A 159 8.37 10.28 -6.85
N LEU A 160 7.74 9.83 -7.94
CA LEU A 160 8.07 10.27 -9.29
C LEU A 160 7.22 11.51 -9.65
N GLY A 161 7.87 12.68 -9.73
CA GLY A 161 7.19 13.98 -9.86
C GLY A 161 6.63 14.30 -11.26
N LYS A 162 5.83 15.38 -11.37
CA LYS A 162 5.07 15.75 -12.59
C LYS A 162 5.90 16.00 -13.86
N LEU A 163 7.19 16.30 -13.73
CA LEU A 163 8.08 16.65 -14.84
C LEU A 163 8.92 15.46 -15.33
N GLN A 164 8.83 14.31 -14.65
CA GLN A 164 9.55 13.07 -15.00
C GLN A 164 8.63 12.11 -15.76
N ASP A 165 9.23 11.09 -16.38
CA ASP A 165 8.58 10.11 -17.26
C ASP A 165 7.30 9.49 -16.67
N LYS A 166 6.50 8.85 -17.56
CA LYS A 166 5.43 7.95 -17.12
C LYS A 166 6.04 6.89 -16.19
N GLY A 167 5.35 6.57 -15.09
CA GLY A 167 5.79 5.50 -14.20
C GLY A 167 5.95 4.19 -14.98
N ASP A 168 6.91 3.36 -14.56
CA ASP A 168 7.12 2.05 -15.18
C ASP A 168 6.02 1.10 -14.72
N GLU A 169 5.03 0.88 -15.57
CA GLU A 169 3.92 -0.05 -15.34
C GLU A 169 4.39 -1.51 -15.17
N ASN A 170 5.63 -1.84 -15.58
CA ASN A 170 6.22 -3.16 -15.35
C ASN A 170 6.99 -3.25 -14.03
N SER A 171 7.14 -2.14 -13.30
CA SER A 171 7.77 -2.15 -11.99
C SER A 171 6.91 -2.93 -11.01
N THR A 172 7.56 -3.81 -10.24
CA THR A 172 6.98 -4.52 -9.10
C THR A 172 6.26 -3.59 -8.12
N TRP A 173 6.77 -2.36 -7.98
CA TRP A 173 6.28 -1.37 -7.02
C TRP A 173 5.32 -0.34 -7.63
N PHE A 174 4.94 -0.51 -8.88
CA PHE A 174 3.91 0.31 -9.50
C PHE A 174 2.58 0.16 -8.73
N MET A 175 1.91 1.27 -8.43
CA MET A 175 0.66 1.33 -7.64
C MET A 175 0.77 0.84 -6.17
N PHE A 176 1.95 0.42 -5.72
CA PHE A 176 2.14 -0.20 -4.39
C PHE A 176 1.62 0.66 -3.23
N LYS A 177 1.96 1.96 -3.21
CA LYS A 177 1.46 2.87 -2.16
C LYS A 177 -0.03 3.14 -2.32
N SER A 178 -0.53 3.16 -3.56
CA SER A 178 -1.95 3.30 -3.85
C SER A 178 -2.75 2.14 -3.27
N ASP A 179 -2.21 0.93 -3.23
CA ASP A 179 -2.88 -0.24 -2.66
C ASP A 179 -2.88 -0.21 -1.13
N ILE A 180 -1.76 0.16 -0.50
CA ILE A 180 -1.71 0.41 0.95
C ILE A 180 -2.74 1.49 1.33
N MET A 181 -2.84 2.56 0.53
CA MET A 181 -3.78 3.65 0.78
C MET A 181 -5.25 3.21 0.68
N THR A 182 -5.57 2.31 -0.26
CA THR A 182 -6.91 1.71 -0.38
C THR A 182 -7.28 0.97 0.91
N ILE A 183 -6.37 0.17 1.44
CA ILE A 183 -6.62 -0.61 2.67
C ILE A 183 -6.77 0.32 3.87
N ILE A 184 -5.90 1.32 4.03
CA ILE A 184 -5.99 2.31 5.13
C ILE A 184 -7.33 3.05 5.06
N SER A 185 -7.71 3.53 3.87
CA SER A 185 -8.97 4.24 3.66
C SER A 185 -10.17 3.36 3.97
N GLY A 186 -10.10 2.10 3.53
CA GLY A 186 -11.08 1.06 3.80
C GLY A 186 -11.19 0.83 5.31
N ILE A 187 -10.14 0.30 5.96
CA ILE A 187 -10.16 -0.19 7.34
C ILE A 187 -10.66 0.85 8.36
N CYS A 188 -10.32 2.13 8.18
CA CYS A 188 -10.73 3.21 9.09
C CYS A 188 -12.16 3.73 8.88
N TYR A 189 -12.82 3.37 7.78
CA TYR A 189 -14.14 3.91 7.46
C TYR A 189 -15.17 3.56 8.53
N ASN A 190 -15.81 4.60 9.08
CA ASN A 190 -16.85 4.50 10.10
C ASN A 190 -16.45 3.64 11.33
N CYS A 191 -15.16 3.63 11.70
CA CYS A 191 -14.65 2.92 12.87
C CYS A 191 -13.73 3.83 13.69
N LYS A 192 -14.26 4.45 14.75
CA LYS A 192 -13.52 5.46 15.54
C LYS A 192 -12.24 4.90 16.16
N GLN A 193 -12.29 3.65 16.66
CA GLN A 193 -11.13 2.99 17.24
C GLN A 193 -9.95 2.94 16.26
N VAL A 194 -10.19 2.47 15.03
CA VAL A 194 -9.15 2.39 13.99
C VAL A 194 -8.67 3.78 13.55
N GLN A 195 -9.59 4.76 13.44
CA GLN A 195 -9.21 6.15 13.13
C GLN A 195 -8.30 6.77 14.20
N ASP A 196 -8.57 6.48 15.47
CA ASP A 196 -7.81 6.96 16.62
C ASP A 196 -6.45 6.27 16.69
N GLU A 197 -6.40 4.95 16.49
CA GLU A 197 -5.17 4.16 16.42
C GLU A 197 -4.25 4.67 15.29
N ILE A 198 -4.77 4.90 14.08
CA ILE A 198 -3.98 5.44 12.96
C ILE A 198 -3.40 6.82 13.32
N ARG A 199 -4.16 7.68 14.02
CA ARG A 199 -3.65 8.97 14.51
C ARG A 199 -2.50 8.76 15.51
N GLU A 200 -2.68 7.88 16.48
CA GLU A 200 -1.72 7.62 17.56
C GLU A 200 -0.41 7.01 17.05
N LEU A 201 -0.48 6.21 15.98
CA LEU A 201 0.68 5.67 15.27
C LEU A 201 1.38 6.70 14.36
N GLY A 202 0.94 7.96 14.33
CA GLY A 202 1.51 8.98 13.45
C GLY A 202 1.13 8.81 11.98
N GLY A 203 0.05 8.08 11.69
CA GLY A 203 -0.40 7.80 10.33
C GLY A 203 -0.99 9.01 9.59
N LEU A 204 -1.54 10.01 10.30
CA LEU A 204 -2.11 11.21 9.66
C LEU A 204 -1.07 11.96 8.78
N PRO A 205 0.12 12.36 9.28
CA PRO A 205 1.19 12.92 8.44
C PRO A 205 1.64 12.00 7.30
N LEU A 206 1.71 10.68 7.52
CA LEU A 206 2.16 9.71 6.50
C LEU A 206 1.18 9.62 5.32
N VAL A 207 -0.12 9.65 5.60
CA VAL A 207 -1.16 9.70 4.56
C VAL A 207 -1.11 11.05 3.83
N LEU A 208 -0.95 12.16 4.55
CA LEU A 208 -0.86 13.49 3.95
C LEU A 208 0.35 13.67 3.03
N ALA A 209 1.49 13.03 3.34
CA ALA A 209 2.67 13.06 2.47
C ALA A 209 2.38 12.52 1.05
N ASN A 210 1.38 11.64 0.93
CA ASN A 210 0.94 11.03 -0.31
C ASN A 210 -0.18 11.81 -1.04
N CYS A 211 -0.58 12.99 -0.54
CA CYS A 211 -1.53 13.90 -1.22
C CYS A 211 -0.90 14.70 -2.38
N ASN A 212 0.13 14.16 -3.03
CA ASN A 212 0.84 14.75 -4.14
C ASN A 212 0.83 13.81 -5.35
N ILE A 213 1.13 14.34 -6.54
CA ILE A 213 1.23 13.50 -7.75
C ILE A 213 2.46 12.61 -7.64
N ASP A 214 2.26 11.32 -7.84
CA ASP A 214 3.29 10.30 -7.97
C ASP A 214 3.01 9.48 -9.22
N ASN A 215 3.85 9.60 -10.25
CA ASN A 215 3.66 8.87 -11.51
C ASN A 215 3.85 7.35 -11.37
N ASN A 216 4.56 6.89 -10.32
CA ASN A 216 4.65 5.45 -9.98
C ASN A 216 3.39 4.94 -9.28
N ASN A 217 2.57 5.85 -8.74
CA ASN A 217 1.33 5.53 -8.05
C ASN A 217 0.18 6.39 -8.61
N PRO A 218 -0.28 6.12 -9.84
CA PRO A 218 -1.46 6.79 -10.38
C PRO A 218 -2.61 6.84 -9.37
N TYR A 219 -3.28 7.99 -9.31
CA TYR A 219 -4.40 8.28 -8.39
C TYR A 219 -4.06 8.32 -6.90
N ILE A 220 -2.79 8.25 -6.49
CA ILE A 220 -2.45 8.25 -5.07
C ILE A 220 -2.90 9.51 -4.35
N LYS A 221 -2.89 10.66 -5.04
CA LYS A 221 -3.38 11.92 -4.49
C LYS A 221 -4.86 11.80 -4.11
N GLU A 222 -5.68 11.34 -5.04
CA GLU A 222 -7.13 11.18 -4.86
C GLU A 222 -7.43 10.15 -3.77
N ARG A 223 -6.73 9.01 -3.79
CA ARG A 223 -6.85 7.96 -2.76
C ARG A 223 -6.46 8.47 -1.38
N SER A 224 -5.38 9.25 -1.28
CA SER A 224 -4.92 9.83 -0.01
C SER A 224 -5.90 10.87 0.53
N VAL A 225 -6.44 11.74 -0.33
CA VAL A 225 -7.50 12.68 0.05
C VAL A 225 -8.74 11.92 0.56
N PHE A 226 -9.12 10.83 -0.11
CA PHE A 226 -10.22 9.99 0.33
C PHE A 226 -9.95 9.30 1.67
N ALA A 227 -8.74 8.81 1.90
CA ALA A 227 -8.31 8.25 3.18
C ALA A 227 -8.39 9.29 4.32
N ILE A 228 -7.92 10.52 4.09
CA ILE A 228 -8.04 11.63 5.06
C ILE A 228 -9.52 11.93 5.36
N ARG A 229 -10.38 11.94 4.34
CA ARG A 229 -11.83 12.11 4.53
C ARG A 229 -12.41 11.01 5.42
N ASN A 230 -12.02 9.76 5.22
CA ASN A 230 -12.48 8.64 6.05
C ASN A 230 -11.90 8.70 7.48
N LEU A 231 -10.64 9.09 7.65
CA LEU A 231 -9.99 9.30 8.95
C LEU A 231 -10.64 10.42 9.76
N CYS A 232 -11.17 11.44 9.10
CA CYS A 232 -11.87 12.57 9.74
C CYS A 232 -13.38 12.33 9.91
N HIS A 233 -13.94 11.28 9.30
CA HIS A 233 -15.39 11.05 9.31
C HIS A 233 -15.89 10.78 10.73
N LYS A 234 -16.72 11.69 11.26
CA LYS A 234 -17.25 11.66 12.63
C LYS A 234 -16.17 11.59 13.72
N ASN A 235 -14.98 12.12 13.45
CA ASN A 235 -13.85 12.12 14.36
C ASN A 235 -13.31 13.56 14.58
N PRO A 236 -13.84 14.29 15.57
CA PRO A 236 -13.45 15.69 15.81
C PRO A 236 -11.98 15.82 16.25
N GLU A 237 -11.40 14.80 16.88
CA GLU A 237 -9.99 14.81 17.27
C GLU A 237 -9.08 14.81 16.04
N ASN A 238 -9.37 13.97 15.05
CA ASN A 238 -8.64 13.95 13.78
C ASN A 238 -8.87 15.24 12.98
N GLN A 239 -10.11 15.75 12.93
CA GLN A 239 -10.42 17.03 12.25
C GLN A 239 -9.63 18.19 12.86
N LYS A 240 -9.51 18.24 14.19
CA LYS A 240 -8.74 19.29 14.87
C LYS A 240 -7.26 19.26 14.47
N ILE A 241 -6.66 18.08 14.35
CA ILE A 241 -5.27 17.95 13.88
C ILE A 241 -5.15 18.46 12.45
N ILE A 242 -6.01 17.99 11.53
CA ILE A 242 -5.96 18.42 10.13
C ILE A 242 -6.16 19.94 10.01
N ASN A 243 -7.08 20.53 10.76
CA ASN A 243 -7.32 21.98 10.76
C ASN A 243 -6.16 22.79 11.35
N SER A 244 -5.31 22.18 12.18
CA SER A 244 -4.13 22.83 12.74
C SER A 244 -2.91 22.81 11.80
N LEU A 245 -3.01 22.09 10.67
CA LEU A 245 -1.93 22.05 9.69
C LEU A 245 -1.92 23.34 8.87
N GLU A 246 -0.83 24.09 9.00
CA GLU A 246 -0.55 25.25 8.17
C GLU A 246 0.33 24.86 6.98
N ALA A 247 0.09 25.47 5.82
CA ALA A 247 0.93 25.29 4.64
C ALA A 247 2.33 25.89 4.88
N LYS A 248 3.34 25.04 5.08
CA LYS A 248 4.73 25.46 5.27
C LYS A 248 5.50 25.45 3.94
N GLY A 249 5.21 26.42 3.08
CA GLY A 249 6.01 26.72 1.88
C GLY A 249 5.88 25.75 0.70
N VAL A 250 6.53 26.09 -0.41
CA VAL A 250 6.56 25.31 -1.64
C VAL A 250 7.76 24.37 -1.63
N ASP A 251 7.55 23.10 -2.01
CA ASP A 251 8.62 22.11 -2.21
C ASP A 251 9.54 22.58 -3.34
N LYS A 252 10.77 22.98 -2.99
CA LYS A 252 11.80 23.47 -3.94
C LYS A 252 12.29 22.40 -4.92
N ASN A 253 11.89 21.14 -4.74
CA ASN A 253 12.29 20.03 -5.62
C ASN A 253 11.52 20.00 -6.95
N ALA A 254 10.52 20.86 -7.15
CA ALA A 254 10.06 21.17 -8.49
C ALA A 254 11.14 22.02 -9.15
N ASN A 255 11.71 21.59 -10.29
CA ASN A 255 12.69 22.33 -11.11
C ASN A 255 12.14 23.68 -11.64
N LEU A 256 11.70 24.54 -10.73
CA LEU A 256 11.17 25.87 -10.97
C LEU A 256 12.33 26.84 -11.23
N ASP A 257 13.46 26.62 -10.56
CA ASP A 257 14.71 27.37 -10.74
C ASP A 257 15.25 27.24 -12.17
N GLU A 258 15.23 26.04 -12.75
CA GLU A 258 15.61 25.81 -14.16
C GLU A 258 14.68 26.54 -15.16
N LEU A 259 13.43 26.78 -14.76
CA LEU A 259 12.45 27.51 -15.56
C LEU A 259 12.49 29.03 -15.31
N GLY A 260 13.34 29.51 -14.38
CA GLY A 260 13.41 30.90 -13.95
C GLY A 260 12.12 31.36 -13.29
N ILE A 261 11.48 30.45 -12.54
CA ILE A 261 10.20 30.64 -11.88
C ILE A 261 10.41 30.45 -10.38
N ASP A 262 9.90 31.37 -9.59
CA ASP A 262 9.83 31.26 -8.14
C ASP A 262 8.37 31.05 -7.72
N ALA A 263 8.18 30.26 -6.67
CA ALA A 263 6.86 29.93 -6.16
C ALA A 263 6.81 30.22 -4.66
N GLU A 264 5.93 31.14 -4.29
CA GLU A 264 5.71 31.55 -2.90
C GLU A 264 4.31 31.15 -2.46
N ILE A 265 4.16 30.84 -1.17
CA ILE A 265 2.83 30.73 -0.54
C ILE A 265 2.49 32.09 0.06
N ASP A 266 1.36 32.66 -0.35
CA ASP A 266 0.90 33.92 0.21
C ASP A 266 0.31 33.75 1.63
N LYS A 267 -0.02 34.88 2.27
CA LYS A 267 -0.53 34.90 3.66
C LYS A 267 -1.84 34.13 3.86
N ASP A 268 -2.54 33.80 2.77
CA ASP A 268 -3.80 33.04 2.78
C ASP A 268 -3.58 31.56 2.42
N GLY A 269 -2.32 31.11 2.31
CA GLY A 269 -1.99 29.73 1.96
C GLY A 269 -2.09 29.41 0.46
N LYS A 270 -2.25 30.41 -0.42
CA LYS A 270 -2.34 30.20 -1.86
C LYS A 270 -0.97 30.24 -2.53
N LEU A 271 -0.74 29.30 -3.43
CA LEU A 271 0.45 29.25 -4.29
C LEU A 271 0.42 30.42 -5.29
N ARG A 272 1.45 31.27 -5.25
CA ARG A 272 1.73 32.31 -6.24
C ARG A 272 3.02 31.99 -6.97
N VAL A 273 3.00 32.18 -8.27
CA VAL A 273 4.13 31.88 -9.15
C VAL A 273 4.60 33.20 -9.77
N LYS A 274 5.88 33.54 -9.58
CA LYS A 274 6.52 34.73 -10.15
C LYS A 274 7.63 34.29 -11.09
N ARG A 275 7.76 34.95 -12.24
CA ARG A 275 8.94 34.75 -13.10
C ARG A 275 10.09 35.60 -12.57
N LEU A 276 11.22 34.97 -12.30
CA LEU A 276 12.45 35.64 -11.87
C LEU A 276 13.02 36.46 -13.03
N SER A 277 13.48 37.67 -12.72
CA SER A 277 14.24 38.51 -13.65
C SER A 277 15.63 37.93 -13.89
N LYS A 278 16.30 38.33 -14.99
CA LYS A 278 17.66 37.84 -15.29
C LYS A 278 18.66 38.08 -14.16
N LYS A 279 18.53 39.22 -13.46
CA LYS A 279 19.38 39.57 -12.33
C LYS A 279 19.14 38.64 -11.13
N GLU A 280 17.88 38.37 -10.81
CA GLU A 280 17.52 37.44 -9.72
C GLU A 280 17.99 36.00 -10.04
N GLN A 281 17.94 35.58 -11.31
CA GLN A 281 18.47 34.26 -11.74
C GLN A 281 19.99 34.14 -11.64
N GLU A 282 20.73 35.23 -11.90
CA GLU A 282 22.20 35.27 -11.78
C GLU A 282 22.64 35.24 -10.30
N GLU A 283 21.98 36.01 -9.44
CA GLU A 283 22.23 36.01 -7.99
C GLU A 283 21.95 34.65 -7.34
N GLN A 284 20.92 33.95 -7.79
CA GLN A 284 20.55 32.62 -7.28
C GLN A 284 21.54 31.54 -7.71
N LYS A 285 22.02 31.59 -8.97
CA LYS A 285 23.10 30.71 -9.46
C LYS A 285 24.42 30.94 -8.72
N GLU A 286 24.76 32.19 -8.43
CA GLU A 286 25.97 32.53 -7.67
C GLU A 286 25.87 32.02 -6.22
N PHE A 287 24.68 32.10 -5.62
CA PHE A 287 24.42 31.57 -4.28
C PHE A 287 24.51 30.03 -4.22
N GLU A 288 23.92 29.32 -5.20
CA GLU A 288 23.98 27.86 -5.29
C GLU A 288 25.40 27.34 -5.53
N ALA A 289 26.16 27.98 -6.42
CA ALA A 289 27.56 27.65 -6.65
C ALA A 289 28.39 27.79 -5.36
N ARG A 290 28.11 28.82 -4.57
CA ARG A 290 28.80 29.09 -3.30
C ARG A 290 28.46 28.09 -2.20
N ILE A 291 27.25 27.50 -2.23
CA ILE A 291 26.87 26.40 -1.33
C ILE A 291 27.49 25.07 -1.78
N GLN A 292 27.65 24.83 -3.08
CA GLN A 292 28.36 23.66 -3.59
C GLN A 292 29.86 23.68 -3.27
N GLU A 293 30.49 24.85 -3.18
CA GLU A 293 31.89 24.98 -2.77
C GLU A 293 32.13 24.75 -1.26
N LEU A 294 31.06 24.73 -0.45
CA LEU A 294 31.13 24.57 1.00
C LEU A 294 30.82 23.13 1.49
N ASN A 295 30.49 22.21 0.59
CA ASN A 295 30.28 20.78 0.85
C ASN A 295 31.35 19.92 0.16
#